data_AF-A0AAV4UCX2-F1
#
_entry.id   AF-A0AAV4UCX2-F1
#
_cell.length_a   1.000
_cell.length_b   1.000
_cell.length_c   1.000
_cell.angle_alpha   90.00
_cell.angle_beta   90.00
_cell.angle_gamma   90.00
#
_symmetry.space_group_name_H-M   'P 1'
#
loop_
_entity.id
_entity.type
_entity.pdbx_description
1 polymer ?
#
loop_
_entity_poly.entity_id
_entity_poly.type
_entity_poly.pdbx_seq_one_letter_code
_entity_poly.pdbx_strand_id
1 'polypeptide(L)'
;MTYEEFDACYRYVACEAGGEAFDNMKKCYDFLTKEEFELAFTFARDAAIIAGTSFKSEVIEVDPLVAEYCAFTEEQKTILFEEIPGMVIDAFMDMCSSFKERSRCKRFEQYLNCGIQEMEKYAAQVPRPLESLVPDTADPALTMSLK
;
A
#
# COMPACT_ATOMS: atom_id res chain seq x y z
N MET A 1 10.14 -0.43 -8.08
CA MET A 1 9.55 -0.15 -6.77
C MET A 1 9.69 -1.41 -5.94
N THR A 2 10.45 -1.36 -4.85
CA THR A 2 10.47 -2.44 -3.86
C THR A 2 9.20 -2.41 -3.03
N TYR A 3 9.02 -3.42 -2.21
CA TYR A 3 7.90 -3.50 -1.27
C TYR A 3 7.92 -2.33 -0.28
N GLU A 4 9.09 -2.02 0.27
CA GLU A 4 9.30 -0.92 1.22
C GLU A 4 9.08 0.45 0.57
N GLU A 5 9.48 0.61 -0.70
CA GLU A 5 9.21 1.82 -1.48
C GLU A 5 7.70 2.01 -1.70
N PHE A 6 6.97 0.92 -1.95
CA PHE A 6 5.52 0.94 -2.14
C PHE A 6 4.78 1.27 -0.83
N ASP A 7 5.18 0.69 0.31
CA ASP A 7 4.61 1.00 1.63
C ASP A 7 4.83 2.47 2.00
N ALA A 8 6.05 2.96 1.83
CA ALA A 8 6.38 4.36 2.07
C ALA A 8 5.55 5.31 1.19
N CYS A 9 5.32 4.96 -0.08
CA CYS A 9 4.46 5.74 -0.98
C CYS A 9 3.00 5.73 -0.51
N TYR A 10 2.46 4.57 -0.17
CA TYR A 10 1.09 4.43 0.30
C TYR A 10 0.86 5.25 1.57
N ARG A 11 1.77 5.14 2.55
CA ARG A 11 1.74 5.93 3.79
C ARG A 11 1.85 7.43 3.53
N TYR A 12 2.76 7.85 2.65
CA TYR A 12 2.90 9.26 2.30
C TYR A 12 1.60 9.81 1.73
N VAL A 13 0.98 9.12 0.77
CA VAL A 13 -0.29 9.52 0.16
C VAL A 13 -1.43 9.54 1.18
N ALA A 14 -1.52 8.53 2.04
CA ALA A 14 -2.63 8.37 2.98
C ALA A 14 -2.53 9.30 4.19
N CYS A 15 -1.32 9.58 4.68
CA CYS A 15 -1.13 10.22 5.99
C CYS A 15 -0.32 11.53 5.96
N GLU A 16 0.54 11.75 4.97
CA GLU A 16 1.56 12.82 5.03
C GLU A 16 1.41 13.90 3.95
N ALA A 17 0.97 13.52 2.74
CA ALA A 17 0.85 14.39 1.58
C ALA A 17 -0.34 15.38 1.65
N GLY A 18 -1.20 15.24 2.67
CA GLY A 18 -2.38 16.09 2.88
C GLY A 18 -3.60 15.67 2.06
N GLY A 19 -4.66 16.46 2.13
CA GLY A 19 -6.00 16.10 1.61
C GLY A 19 -6.04 15.85 0.10
N GLU A 20 -5.29 16.61 -0.71
CA GLU A 20 -5.36 16.50 -2.18
C GLU A 20 -4.84 15.16 -2.72
N ALA A 21 -3.74 14.65 -2.17
CA ALA A 21 -3.18 13.37 -2.59
C ALA A 21 -4.15 12.21 -2.29
N PHE A 22 -4.72 12.26 -1.10
CA PHE A 22 -5.71 11.29 -0.68
C PHE A 22 -7.04 11.42 -1.45
N ASP A 23 -7.50 12.64 -1.73
CA ASP A 23 -8.69 12.91 -2.56
C ASP A 23 -8.52 12.37 -3.98
N ASN A 24 -7.31 12.41 -4.53
CA ASN A 24 -7.01 11.78 -5.81
C ASN A 24 -7.06 10.25 -5.72
N MET A 25 -6.58 9.66 -4.62
CA MET A 25 -6.71 8.22 -4.38
C MET A 25 -8.15 7.78 -4.26
N LYS A 26 -8.99 8.60 -3.62
CA LYS A 26 -10.40 8.29 -3.42
C LYS A 26 -11.16 8.07 -4.72
N LYS A 27 -10.78 8.78 -5.79
CA LYS A 27 -11.38 8.62 -7.12
C LYS A 27 -11.18 7.22 -7.69
N CYS A 28 -10.15 6.49 -7.26
CA CYS A 28 -9.96 5.12 -7.72
C CYS A 28 -11.08 4.20 -7.22
N TYR A 29 -11.68 4.46 -6.06
CA TYR A 29 -12.81 3.67 -5.56
C TYR A 29 -14.08 3.83 -6.43
N ASP A 30 -14.19 4.87 -7.26
CA ASP A 30 -15.32 5.06 -8.18
C ASP A 30 -15.40 3.95 -9.26
N PHE A 31 -14.32 3.20 -9.47
CA PHE A 31 -14.33 2.03 -10.34
C PHE A 31 -15.01 0.81 -9.73
N LEU A 32 -15.19 0.78 -8.40
CA LEU A 32 -15.78 -0.35 -7.69
C LEU A 32 -17.29 -0.15 -7.51
N THR A 33 -18.04 -1.25 -7.57
CA THR A 33 -19.40 -1.26 -7.03
C THR A 33 -19.37 -1.23 -5.50
N LYS A 34 -20.52 -0.97 -4.88
CA LYS A 34 -20.64 -1.04 -3.41
C LYS A 34 -20.20 -2.40 -2.86
N GLU A 35 -20.61 -3.50 -3.48
CA GLU A 35 -20.24 -4.86 -3.05
C GLU A 35 -18.73 -5.12 -3.20
N GLU A 36 -18.11 -4.59 -4.25
CA GLU A 36 -16.66 -4.70 -4.47
C GLU A 36 -15.87 -3.85 -3.47
N PHE A 37 -16.39 -2.68 -3.12
CA PHE A 37 -15.84 -1.83 -2.07
C PHE A 37 -15.96 -2.48 -0.68
N GLU A 38 -17.09 -3.11 -0.37
CA GLU A 38 -17.29 -3.89 0.87
C GLU A 38 -16.30 -5.07 0.96
N LEU A 39 -16.00 -5.73 -0.16
CA LEU A 39 -14.97 -6.76 -0.21
C LEU A 39 -13.58 -6.19 0.10
N ALA A 40 -13.19 -5.08 -0.55
CA ALA A 40 -11.90 -4.44 -0.29
C ALA A 40 -11.78 -3.96 1.18
N PHE A 41 -12.88 -3.48 1.75
CA PHE A 41 -13.00 -3.11 3.16
C PHE A 41 -12.76 -4.30 4.10
N THR A 42 -13.25 -5.48 3.71
CA THR A 42 -13.07 -6.70 4.50
C THR A 42 -11.60 -7.10 4.57
N PHE A 43 -10.85 -6.98 3.46
CA PHE A 43 -9.39 -7.23 3.48
C PHE A 43 -8.65 -6.32 4.46
N ALA A 44 -8.97 -5.03 4.46
CA ALA A 44 -8.36 -4.09 5.41
C ALA A 44 -8.65 -4.49 6.86
N ARG A 45 -9.89 -4.90 7.17
CA ARG A 45 -10.28 -5.36 8.51
C ARG A 45 -9.59 -6.66 8.92
N ASP A 46 -9.53 -7.63 8.03
CA ASP A 46 -8.89 -8.91 8.32
C ASP A 46 -7.38 -8.74 8.53
N ALA A 47 -6.74 -7.93 7.69
CA ALA A 47 -5.33 -7.56 7.85
C ALA A 47 -5.08 -6.80 9.18
N ALA A 48 -6.00 -5.92 9.59
CA ALA A 48 -5.89 -5.24 10.89
C ALA A 48 -5.94 -6.21 12.07
N ILE A 49 -6.81 -7.22 11.99
CA ILE A 49 -6.89 -8.29 13.01
C ILE A 49 -5.59 -9.09 13.07
N ILE A 50 -5.00 -9.42 11.92
CA ILE A 50 -3.70 -10.10 11.85
C ILE A 50 -2.59 -9.26 12.48
N ALA A 51 -2.60 -7.95 12.27
CA ALA A 51 -1.69 -6.99 12.89
C ALA A 51 -1.95 -6.75 14.40
N GLY A 52 -2.85 -7.52 15.02
CA GLY A 52 -3.14 -7.44 16.46
C GLY A 52 -3.98 -6.21 16.84
N THR A 53 -4.70 -5.63 15.90
CA THR A 53 -5.57 -4.46 16.11
C THR A 53 -6.94 -4.67 15.43
N SER A 54 -7.79 -3.65 15.44
CA SER A 54 -8.99 -3.65 14.60
C SER A 54 -9.36 -2.22 14.24
N PHE A 55 -9.94 -2.05 13.06
CA PHE A 55 -10.70 -0.84 12.78
C PHE A 55 -11.89 -0.73 13.75
N LYS A 56 -12.12 0.47 14.27
CA LYS A 56 -13.24 0.85 15.13
C LYS A 56 -14.44 1.34 14.29
N SER A 57 -14.18 1.88 13.10
CA SER A 57 -15.25 2.32 12.20
C SER A 57 -16.10 1.14 11.77
N GLU A 58 -17.39 1.19 12.12
CA GLU A 58 -18.40 0.31 11.57
C GLU A 58 -18.93 0.81 10.21
N VAL A 59 -18.57 2.04 9.84
CA VAL A 59 -19.00 2.70 8.60
C VAL A 59 -18.03 2.34 7.48
N ILE A 60 -18.60 1.87 6.37
CA ILE A 60 -17.90 1.52 5.14
C ILE A 60 -17.68 2.79 4.32
N GLU A 61 -16.77 3.64 4.82
CA GLU A 61 -16.36 4.89 4.20
C GLU A 61 -14.84 5.02 4.23
N VAL A 62 -14.25 5.60 3.18
CA VAL A 62 -12.80 5.69 3.00
C VAL A 62 -12.14 6.65 3.99
N ASP A 63 -12.78 7.80 4.27
CA ASP A 63 -12.19 8.84 5.13
C ASP A 63 -12.00 8.37 6.59
N PRO A 64 -13.00 7.76 7.28
CA PRO A 64 -12.81 7.26 8.64
C PRO A 64 -11.75 6.16 8.74
N LEU A 65 -11.68 5.28 7.75
CA LEU A 65 -10.69 4.20 7.72
C LEU A 65 -9.28 4.72 7.64
N VAL A 66 -9.04 5.71 6.79
CA VAL A 66 -7.69 6.26 6.63
C VAL A 66 -7.27 7.06 7.86
N ALA A 67 -8.20 7.77 8.50
CA ALA A 67 -7.94 8.39 9.80
C ALA A 67 -7.49 7.36 10.86
N GLU A 68 -8.14 6.19 10.89
CA GLU A 68 -7.76 5.11 11.80
C GLU A 68 -6.44 4.43 11.42
N TYR A 69 -6.24 4.13 10.15
CA TYR A 69 -4.98 3.58 9.63
C TYR A 69 -3.80 4.49 9.97
N CYS A 70 -3.94 5.81 9.79
CA CYS A 70 -2.89 6.77 10.11
C CYS A 70 -2.59 6.84 11.62
N ALA A 71 -3.53 6.45 12.48
CA ALA A 71 -3.36 6.37 13.93
C ALA A 71 -2.74 5.04 14.41
N PHE A 72 -2.60 4.03 13.55
CA PHE A 72 -1.91 2.79 13.89
C PHE A 72 -0.40 3.01 14.07
N THR A 73 0.26 2.08 14.77
CA THR A 73 1.72 2.08 14.87
C THR A 73 2.35 1.74 13.52
N GLU A 74 3.62 2.08 13.36
CA GLU A 74 4.35 1.76 12.12
C GLU A 74 4.43 0.26 11.85
N GLU A 75 4.67 -0.54 12.89
CA GLU A 75 4.64 -2.01 12.80
C GLU A 75 3.27 -2.52 12.34
N GLN A 76 2.17 -1.99 12.89
CA GLN A 76 0.82 -2.35 12.46
C GLN A 76 0.58 -2.00 11.00
N LYS A 77 0.96 -0.79 10.57
CA LYS A 77 0.81 -0.34 9.17
C LYS A 77 1.57 -1.27 8.21
N THR A 78 2.81 -1.63 8.55
CA THR A 78 3.60 -2.58 7.75
C THR A 78 2.90 -3.93 7.66
N ILE A 79 2.46 -4.52 8.77
CA ILE A 79 1.76 -5.82 8.73
C ILE A 79 0.48 -5.72 7.89
N LEU A 80 -0.35 -4.68 8.06
CA LEU A 80 -1.54 -4.50 7.23
C LEU A 80 -1.17 -4.48 5.74
N PHE A 81 -0.13 -3.72 5.39
CA PHE A 81 0.31 -3.59 4.02
C PHE A 81 0.95 -4.88 3.47
N GLU A 82 1.49 -5.77 4.31
CA GLU A 82 2.07 -7.06 3.89
C GLU A 82 0.96 -8.08 3.57
N GLU A 83 -0.12 -8.03 4.34
CA GLU A 83 -1.23 -8.98 4.25
C GLU A 83 -2.22 -8.62 3.14
N ILE A 84 -2.54 -7.32 2.96
CA ILE A 84 -3.54 -6.87 1.98
C ILE A 84 -3.23 -7.34 0.54
N PRO A 85 -2.00 -7.21 0.00
CA PRO A 85 -1.70 -7.64 -1.36
C PRO A 85 -2.00 -9.12 -1.60
N GLY A 86 -1.70 -10.00 -0.64
CA GLY A 86 -2.01 -11.43 -0.74
C GLY A 86 -3.51 -11.67 -0.85
N MET A 87 -4.29 -11.08 0.06
CA MET A 87 -5.75 -11.17 0.06
C MET A 87 -6.37 -10.62 -1.24
N VAL A 88 -5.83 -9.50 -1.74
CA VAL A 88 -6.26 -8.87 -2.99
C VAL A 88 -5.95 -9.76 -4.21
N ILE A 89 -4.77 -10.38 -4.25
CA ILE A 89 -4.37 -11.29 -5.33
C ILE A 89 -5.26 -12.52 -5.35
N ASP A 90 -5.50 -13.16 -4.20
CA ASP A 90 -6.37 -14.34 -4.10
C ASP A 90 -7.78 -14.02 -4.58
N ALA A 91 -8.36 -12.90 -4.11
CA ALA A 91 -9.67 -12.47 -4.54
C ALA A 91 -9.71 -12.11 -6.04
N PHE A 92 -8.66 -11.48 -6.56
CA PHE A 92 -8.53 -11.18 -7.99
C PHE A 92 -8.49 -12.46 -8.82
N MET A 93 -7.69 -13.46 -8.42
CA MET A 93 -7.62 -14.75 -9.10
C MET A 93 -8.98 -15.45 -9.12
N ASP A 94 -9.68 -15.47 -7.99
CA ASP A 94 -11.01 -16.06 -7.90
C ASP A 94 -12.02 -15.33 -8.80
N MET A 95 -12.05 -14.00 -8.75
CA MET A 95 -12.93 -13.18 -9.60
C MET A 95 -12.61 -13.33 -11.09
N CYS A 96 -11.32 -13.39 -11.47
CA CYS A 96 -10.91 -13.41 -12.88
C CYS A 96 -10.86 -14.81 -13.49
N SER A 97 -10.91 -15.87 -12.68
CA SER A 97 -10.94 -17.26 -13.16
C SER A 97 -12.29 -17.67 -13.81
N SER A 98 -13.36 -16.90 -13.58
CA SER A 98 -14.72 -17.20 -14.05
C SER A 98 -15.18 -16.29 -15.18
N PHE A 99 -15.68 -16.88 -16.27
CA PHE A 99 -16.29 -16.13 -17.39
C PHE A 99 -17.49 -15.26 -16.98
N LYS A 100 -18.20 -15.63 -15.89
CA LYS A 100 -19.37 -14.88 -15.39
C LYS A 100 -18.98 -13.56 -14.72
N GLU A 101 -17.76 -13.49 -14.20
CA GLU A 101 -17.26 -12.37 -13.40
C GLU A 101 -16.38 -11.41 -14.22
N ARG A 102 -16.34 -11.55 -15.55
CA ARG A 102 -15.45 -10.76 -16.43
C ARG A 102 -15.61 -9.24 -16.27
N SER A 103 -16.84 -8.77 -16.00
CA SER A 103 -17.08 -7.33 -15.79
C SER A 103 -16.52 -6.84 -14.45
N ARG A 104 -16.60 -7.67 -13.40
CA ARG A 104 -16.06 -7.43 -12.07
C ARG A 104 -14.54 -7.48 -12.08
N CYS A 105 -13.96 -8.47 -12.75
CA CYS A 105 -12.53 -8.56 -13.00
C CYS A 105 -11.99 -7.28 -13.67
N LYS A 106 -12.66 -6.79 -14.72
CA LYS A 106 -12.24 -5.57 -15.43
C LYS A 106 -12.31 -4.31 -14.54
N ARG A 107 -13.36 -4.14 -13.73
CA ARG A 107 -13.47 -3.02 -12.78
C ARG A 107 -12.37 -3.07 -11.72
N PHE A 108 -12.11 -4.25 -11.19
CA PHE A 108 -11.07 -4.44 -10.19
C PHE A 108 -9.68 -4.16 -10.76
N GLU A 109 -9.40 -4.58 -11.99
CA GLU A 109 -8.18 -4.22 -12.72
C GLU A 109 -8.05 -2.69 -12.91
N GLN A 110 -9.14 -2.00 -13.23
CA GLN A 110 -9.15 -0.53 -13.34
C GLN A 110 -8.87 0.15 -12.01
N TYR A 111 -9.46 -0.34 -10.91
CA TYR A 111 -9.21 0.13 -9.55
C TYR A 111 -7.73 0.00 -9.18
N LEU A 112 -7.13 -1.18 -9.36
CA LEU A 112 -5.71 -1.42 -9.06
C LEU A 112 -4.78 -0.55 -9.91
N ASN A 113 -5.03 -0.47 -11.22
CA ASN A 113 -4.23 0.36 -12.11
C ASN A 113 -4.31 1.85 -11.76
N CYS A 114 -5.49 2.35 -11.37
CA CYS A 114 -5.64 3.72 -10.88
C CYS A 114 -4.78 3.96 -9.64
N GLY A 115 -4.87 3.09 -8.63
CA GLY A 115 -4.11 3.22 -7.39
C GLY A 115 -2.60 3.21 -7.63
N ILE A 116 -2.09 2.28 -8.46
CA ILE A 116 -0.66 2.20 -8.81
C ILE A 116 -0.21 3.48 -9.52
N GLN A 117 -0.95 3.95 -10.52
CA GLN A 117 -0.59 5.15 -11.27
C GLN A 117 -0.54 6.39 -10.37
N GLU A 118 -1.47 6.53 -9.45
CA GLU A 118 -1.41 7.65 -8.52
C GLU A 118 -0.24 7.52 -7.55
N MET A 119 0.02 6.33 -6.99
CA MET A 119 1.19 6.09 -6.13
C MET A 119 2.52 6.40 -6.86
N GLU A 120 2.63 6.06 -8.14
CA GLU A 120 3.81 6.40 -8.97
C GLU A 120 4.05 7.91 -9.09
N LYS A 121 2.99 8.74 -9.10
CA LYS A 121 3.13 10.21 -9.12
C LYS A 121 3.75 10.75 -7.84
N TYR A 122 3.50 10.10 -6.71
CA TYR A 122 4.01 10.51 -5.40
C TYR A 122 5.33 9.82 -5.05
N ALA A 123 5.66 8.69 -5.67
CA ALA A 123 6.95 8.01 -5.49
C ALA A 123 8.16 8.91 -5.79
N ALA A 124 8.01 9.89 -6.69
CA ALA A 124 9.05 10.89 -6.97
C ALA A 124 9.23 11.95 -5.86
N GLN A 125 8.29 12.03 -4.91
CA GLN A 125 8.21 13.06 -3.87
C GLN A 125 8.49 12.52 -2.46
N VAL A 126 8.41 11.20 -2.26
CA VAL A 126 8.80 10.55 -1.01
C VAL A 126 10.29 10.76 -0.77
N PRO A 127 10.72 11.33 0.37
CA PRO A 127 12.12 11.34 0.75
C PRO A 127 12.57 9.89 0.85
N ARG A 128 13.43 9.42 -0.07
CA ARG A 128 14.00 8.10 0.05
C ARG A 128 14.63 8.00 1.44
N PRO A 129 14.38 6.94 2.22
CA PRO A 129 15.26 6.63 3.34
C PRO A 129 16.67 6.73 2.78
N LEU A 130 17.50 7.57 3.39
CA LEU A 130 18.92 7.59 3.06
C LEU A 130 19.37 6.14 3.18
N GLU A 131 19.54 5.45 2.05
CA GLU A 131 20.31 4.22 2.01
C GLU A 131 21.56 4.55 2.80
N SER A 132 21.70 3.81 3.89
CA SER A 132 22.77 3.96 4.85
C SER A 132 24.05 4.26 4.08
N LEU A 133 24.54 5.50 4.18
CA LEU A 133 25.92 5.85 3.88
C LEU A 133 26.76 5.10 4.93
N VAL A 134 26.84 3.78 4.81
CA VAL A 134 27.96 3.02 5.35
C VAL A 134 29.11 3.44 4.45
N PRO A 135 30.09 4.21 4.94
CA PRO A 135 31.32 4.36 4.19
C PRO A 135 31.89 2.95 4.04
N ASP A 136 32.18 2.58 2.81
CA ASP A 136 32.80 1.32 2.42
C ASP A 136 34.17 1.21 3.10
N THR A 137 34.20 0.80 4.38
CA THR A 137 35.44 0.50 5.10
C THR A 137 35.73 -0.97 4.94
N ALA A 138 36.20 -1.33 3.75
CA ALA A 138 36.93 -2.56 3.52
C ALA A 138 37.99 -2.35 2.44
N ASP A 139 39.18 -1.92 2.85
CA ASP A 139 40.39 -2.56 2.31
C ASP A 139 41.51 -2.63 3.37
N PRO A 140 41.68 -3.78 4.04
CA PRO A 140 42.83 -4.04 4.89
C PRO A 140 43.94 -4.76 4.10
N ALA A 141 44.38 -4.25 2.93
CA ALA A 141 45.50 -4.87 2.23
C ALA A 141 46.22 -3.96 1.20
N LEU A 142 46.93 -2.92 1.68
CA LEU A 142 48.05 -2.34 0.93
C LEU A 142 49.32 -2.33 1.78
N THR A 143 49.80 -3.54 2.08
CA THR A 143 51.25 -3.78 2.18
C THR A 143 51.87 -3.59 0.80
N MET A 144 52.72 -2.58 0.63
CA MET A 144 54.08 -2.75 0.08
C MET A 144 54.85 -1.42 0.04
N SER A 145 55.91 -1.40 0.84
CA SER A 145 57.22 -0.73 0.70
C SER A 145 57.40 0.40 -0.33
N LEU A 146 57.97 1.52 0.11
CA LEU A 146 59.30 2.02 -0.31
C LEU A 146 59.60 3.42 0.27
N LYS A 147 60.45 3.49 1.28
CA LYS A 147 61.76 4.17 1.27
C LYS A 147 62.49 3.97 2.59
#